data_AF-A0A6V7L6M5-F1
#
_entry.id   AF-A0A6V7L6M5-F1
#
_cell.length_a   1.000
_cell.length_b   1.000
_cell.length_c   1.000
_cell.angle_alpha   90.00
_cell.angle_beta   90.00
_cell.angle_gamma   90.00
#
_symmetry.space_group_name_H-M   'P 1'
#
loop_
_entity.id
_entity.type
_entity.pdbx_description
1 polymer ?
#
loop_
_entity_poly.entity_id
_entity_poly.type
_entity_poly.pdbx_seq_one_letter_code
_entity_poly.pdbx_strand_id
1 'polypeptide(L)'
;RPYPLQNCTAYNNTEMRIRIACIEDFDGGMPQKFVAVINEQRFESTRPIWDLEIHKPTRVLLYAVNAKGLSDPVVMNDIFLKGVAKFT
;
A
#
# COMPACT_ATOMS: atom_id res chain seq x y z
N ARG A 1 -1.51 -8.17 17.83
CA ARG A 1 -1.71 -7.73 16.43
C ARG A 1 -0.50 -6.88 16.04
N PRO A 2 -0.06 -6.86 14.78
CA PRO A 2 1.11 -6.08 14.37
C PRO A 2 0.82 -4.58 14.45
N TYR A 3 1.86 -3.77 14.54
CA TYR A 3 1.72 -2.31 14.47
C TYR A 3 1.45 -1.87 13.01
N PRO A 4 0.81 -0.70 12.81
CA PRO A 4 0.60 -0.15 11.47
C PRO A 4 1.91 0.06 10.72
N LEU A 5 1.84 0.00 9.39
CA LEU A 5 2.98 0.30 8.52
C LEU A 5 3.45 1.74 8.70
N GLN A 6 4.75 1.97 8.52
CA GLN A 6 5.37 3.29 8.66
C GLN A 6 5.90 3.80 7.31
N ASN A 7 6.03 5.12 7.18
CA ASN A 7 6.67 5.78 6.04
C ASN A 7 6.17 5.30 4.66
N CYS A 8 4.85 5.13 4.53
CA CYS A 8 4.22 4.74 3.28
C CYS A 8 4.33 5.83 2.22
N THR A 9 4.84 5.48 1.05
CA THR A 9 5.00 6.38 -0.09
C THR A 9 4.41 5.76 -1.35
N ALA A 10 3.80 6.59 -2.19
CA ALA A 10 3.30 6.21 -3.50
C ALA A 10 4.02 7.02 -4.57
N TYR A 11 4.57 6.34 -5.58
CA TYR A 11 5.25 6.99 -6.71
C TYR A 11 4.96 6.25 -8.01
N ASN A 12 5.05 6.96 -9.13
CA ASN A 12 4.97 6.34 -10.44
C ASN A 12 6.21 5.47 -10.64
N ASN A 13 6.03 4.15 -10.68
CA ASN A 13 7.11 3.19 -10.93
C ASN A 13 7.30 3.00 -12.44
N THR A 14 6.21 3.02 -13.19
CA THR A 14 6.19 3.06 -14.66
C THR A 14 5.15 4.07 -15.14
N GLU A 15 5.04 4.26 -16.45
CA GLU A 15 3.98 5.08 -17.06
C GLU A 15 2.56 4.57 -16.75
N MET A 16 2.42 3.29 -16.40
CA MET A 16 1.13 2.61 -16.18
C MET A 16 0.93 2.12 -14.75
N ARG A 17 1.96 2.15 -13.89
CA ARG A 17 1.86 1.59 -12.53
C ARG A 17 2.40 2.54 -11.46
N ILE A 18 1.66 2.61 -10.37
CA ILE A 18 2.09 3.22 -9.12
C ILE A 18 2.69 2.12 -8.26
N ARG A 19 3.84 2.39 -7.67
CA ARG A 19 4.36 1.61 -6.57
C ARG A 19 4.02 2.27 -5.25
N ILE A 20 3.42 1.50 -4.36
CA ILE A 20 3.28 1.84 -2.95
C ILE A 20 4.32 1.04 -2.17
N ALA A 21 5.13 1.70 -1.37
CA ALA A 21 6.12 1.06 -0.50
C ALA A 21 6.06 1.66 0.91
N CYS A 22 6.07 0.80 1.92
CA CYS A 22 6.13 1.18 3.32
C CYS A 22 7.26 0.44 4.06
N ILE A 23 7.42 0.76 5.33
CA ILE A 23 8.31 0.07 6.27
C ILE A 23 7.45 -0.75 7.23
N GLU A 24 7.85 -2.00 7.46
CA GLU A 24 7.25 -2.86 8.49
C GLU A 24 7.58 -2.34 9.90
N ASP A 25 6.64 -2.49 10.83
CA ASP A 25 6.80 -2.08 12.22
C ASP A 25 6.65 -3.30 13.14
N PHE A 26 6.81 -3.10 14.45
CA PHE A 26 6.83 -4.15 15.45
C PHE A 26 5.70 -5.19 15.26
N ASP A 27 6.12 -6.44 15.12
CA ASP A 27 5.27 -7.58 14.76
C ASP A 27 4.99 -8.53 15.93
N GLY A 28 5.71 -8.34 17.05
CA GLY A 28 5.68 -9.26 18.18
C GLY A 28 6.38 -10.59 17.92
N GLY A 29 7.31 -10.66 16.95
CA GLY A 29 8.09 -11.86 16.61
C GLY A 29 7.32 -12.92 15.82
N MET A 30 6.25 -12.55 15.11
CA MET A 30 5.41 -13.47 14.35
C MET A 30 5.43 -13.12 12.86
N PRO A 31 5.48 -14.12 11.95
CA PRO A 31 5.49 -13.87 10.51
C PRO A 31 4.35 -12.95 10.08
N GLN A 32 4.68 -11.89 9.35
CA GLN A 32 3.73 -10.95 8.80
C GLN A 32 3.41 -11.22 7.33
N LYS A 33 2.22 -10.80 6.92
CA LYS A 33 1.84 -10.51 5.54
C LYS A 33 1.28 -9.10 5.47
N PHE A 34 1.26 -8.54 4.27
CA PHE A 34 0.83 -7.17 4.04
C PHE A 34 -0.35 -7.16 3.09
N VAL A 35 -1.31 -6.28 3.34
CA VAL A 35 -2.54 -6.20 2.57
C VAL A 35 -2.81 -4.75 2.18
N ALA A 36 -3.05 -4.52 0.89
CA ALA A 36 -3.66 -3.30 0.38
C ALA A 36 -5.12 -3.56 0.02
N VAL A 37 -6.03 -2.66 0.41
CA VAL A 37 -7.45 -2.69 0.03
C VAL A 37 -7.76 -1.44 -0.79
N ILE A 38 -8.28 -1.67 -1.99
CA ILE A 38 -8.53 -0.65 -3.02
C ILE A 38 -9.85 -0.99 -3.68
N ASN A 39 -10.85 -0.11 -3.57
CA ASN A 39 -12.20 -0.35 -4.12
C ASN A 39 -12.74 -1.75 -3.77
N GLU A 40 -12.67 -2.12 -2.48
CA GLU A 40 -13.07 -3.43 -1.93
C GLU A 40 -12.24 -4.64 -2.41
N GLN A 41 -11.33 -4.46 -3.36
CA GLN A 41 -10.39 -5.48 -3.79
C GLN A 41 -9.19 -5.55 -2.85
N ARG A 42 -8.76 -6.77 -2.54
CA ARG A 42 -7.68 -7.07 -1.60
C ARG A 42 -6.44 -7.57 -2.35
N PHE A 43 -5.29 -6.98 -2.08
CA PHE A 43 -3.99 -7.30 -2.67
C PHE A 43 -3.00 -7.69 -1.57
N GLU A 44 -2.60 -8.96 -1.55
CA GLU A 44 -1.64 -9.47 -0.57
C GLU A 44 -0.20 -9.39 -1.08
N SER A 45 0.75 -9.17 -0.17
CA SER A 45 2.18 -9.18 -0.45
C SER A 45 2.96 -9.72 0.75
N THR A 46 4.09 -10.37 0.48
CA THR A 46 5.03 -10.84 1.52
C THR A 46 5.98 -9.74 1.99
N ARG A 47 6.01 -8.60 1.29
CA ARG A 47 6.71 -7.38 1.68
C ARG A 47 5.73 -6.21 1.58
N PRO A 48 5.92 -5.10 2.30
CA PRO A 48 5.01 -3.96 2.26
C PRO A 48 5.19 -3.12 0.97
N ILE A 49 5.12 -3.78 -0.19
CA ILE A 49 5.31 -3.22 -1.53
C ILE A 49 4.22 -3.76 -2.45
N TRP A 50 3.58 -2.87 -3.21
CA TRP A 50 2.56 -3.18 -4.21
C TRP A 50 2.79 -2.37 -5.49
N ASP A 51 2.68 -3.03 -6.65
CA ASP A 51 2.66 -2.38 -7.96
C ASP A 51 1.23 -2.45 -8.51
N LEU A 52 0.59 -1.29 -8.68
CA LEU A 52 -0.85 -1.18 -8.87
C LEU A 52 -1.19 -0.25 -10.04
N GLU A 53 -2.22 -0.61 -10.80
CA GLU A 53 -2.76 0.20 -11.90
C GLU A 53 -3.96 1.02 -11.40
N ILE A 54 -3.69 2.25 -10.94
CA ILE A 54 -4.71 3.13 -10.37
C ILE A 54 -4.89 4.36 -11.27
N HIS A 55 -5.97 4.37 -12.05
CA HIS A 55 -6.22 5.38 -13.07
C HIS A 55 -7.08 6.56 -12.59
N LYS A 56 -7.74 6.41 -11.42
CA LYS A 56 -8.61 7.44 -10.83
C LYS A 56 -8.19 7.66 -9.38
N PRO A 57 -8.33 8.88 -8.83
CA PRO A 57 -8.07 9.14 -7.42
C PRO A 57 -8.80 8.13 -6.55
N THR A 58 -8.03 7.33 -5.82
CA THR A 58 -8.56 6.21 -5.04
C THR A 58 -8.00 6.23 -3.63
N ARG A 59 -8.85 5.90 -2.66
CA ARG A 59 -8.44 5.67 -1.27
C ARG A 59 -7.86 4.26 -1.14
N VAL A 60 -6.65 4.18 -0.61
CA VAL A 60 -5.94 2.92 -0.35
C VAL A 60 -5.81 2.73 1.16
N LEU A 61 -6.18 1.54 1.63
CA LEU A 61 -5.99 1.12 3.03
C LEU A 61 -4.89 0.06 3.07
N LEU A 62 -3.87 0.27 3.89
CA LEU A 62 -2.73 -0.64 4.01
C LEU A 62 -2.67 -1.22 5.42
N TYR A 63 -2.42 -2.53 5.52
CA TYR A 63 -2.40 -3.27 6.77
C TYR A 63 -1.17 -4.17 6.86
N ALA A 64 -0.65 -4.31 8.07
CA ALA A 64 0.15 -5.47 8.46
C ALA A 64 -0.80 -6.54 9.06
N VAL A 65 -0.50 -7.82 8.79
CA VAL A 65 -1.33 -8.96 9.22
C VAL A 65 -0.44 -10.04 9.79
N ASN A 66 -0.78 -10.55 10.97
CA ASN A 66 -0.18 -11.77 11.50
C ASN A 66 -1.22 -12.66 12.20
N ALA A 67 -0.80 -13.74 12.84
CA ALA A 67 -1.68 -14.69 13.52
C ALA A 67 -2.54 -14.06 14.65
N LYS A 68 -2.19 -12.87 15.14
CA LYS A 68 -2.98 -12.12 16.14
C LYS A 68 -3.95 -11.11 15.52
N GLY A 69 -4.02 -11.00 14.20
CA GLY A 69 -4.97 -10.14 13.47
C GLY A 69 -4.31 -9.05 12.61
N LEU A 70 -5.13 -8.07 12.22
CA LEU A 70 -4.76 -6.91 11.42
C LEU A 70 -4.27 -5.75 12.30
N SER A 71 -3.34 -4.95 11.79
CA SER A 71 -3.03 -3.63 12.35
C SER A 71 -4.21 -2.65 12.15
N ASP A 72 -4.13 -1.47 12.77
CA ASP A 72 -4.92 -0.33 12.31
C ASP A 72 -4.42 0.08 10.89
N PRO A 73 -5.29 0.62 10.01
CA PRO A 73 -4.91 0.93 8.64
C PRO A 73 -4.04 2.19 8.54
N VAL A 74 -3.07 2.15 7.65
CA VAL A 74 -2.54 3.38 7.04
C VAL A 74 -3.47 3.77 5.90
N VAL A 75 -3.98 5.01 5.94
CA VAL A 75 -4.90 5.54 4.93
C VAL A 75 -4.14 6.47 4.00
N MET A 76 -4.13 6.14 2.71
CA MET A 76 -3.62 7.00 1.65
C MET A 76 -4.78 7.45 0.77
N ASN A 77 -4.98 8.77 0.65
CA ASN A 77 -6.03 9.35 -0.18
C ASN A 77 -5.45 9.85 -1.50
N ASP A 78 -6.31 10.00 -2.51
CA ASP A 78 -5.99 10.59 -3.81
C ASP A 78 -4.76 9.95 -4.48
N ILE A 79 -4.66 8.62 -4.37
CA ILE A 79 -3.63 7.85 -5.05
C ILE A 79 -4.12 7.53 -6.46
N PHE A 80 -3.36 7.96 -7.46
CA PHE A 80 -3.59 7.69 -8.88
C PHE A 80 -2.33 8.02 -9.69
N LEU A 81 -2.25 7.48 -10.90
CA LEU A 81 -1.15 7.73 -11.82
C LEU A 81 -1.11 9.22 -12.11
N LYS A 82 -0.05 9.88 -11.62
CA LYS A 82 0.17 11.29 -11.94
C LYS A 82 0.70 11.33 -13.36
N GLY A 83 -0.03 11.93 -14.29
CA GLY A 83 0.48 12.13 -15.64
C GLY A 83 1.80 12.88 -15.59
N VAL A 84 2.82 12.39 -16.29
CA VAL A 84 3.96 13.24 -16.65
C VAL A 84 3.37 14.27 -17.60
N ALA A 85 3.33 15.55 -17.18
CA ALA A 85 2.91 16.61 -18.08
C ALA A 85 3.78 16.53 -19.34
N LYS A 86 3.19 16.10 -20.46
CA LYS A 86 3.83 16.29 -21.75
C LYS A 86 3.74 17.79 -22.03
N PHE A 87 4.86 18.48 -21.93
CA PHE A 87 4.98 19.79 -22.55
C PHE A 87 4.83 19.56 -24.06
N THR A 88 3.71 19.99 -24.63
CA THR A 88 3.47 20.02 -26.08
C THR A 88 3.83 21.39 -26.62
#